data_AF-A0A1M5L3N9-F1
#
_entry.id   AF-A0A1M5L3N9-F1
#
_cell.length_a   1.000
_cell.length_b   1.000
_cell.length_c   1.000
_cell.angle_alpha   90.00
_cell.angle_beta   90.00
_cell.angle_gamma   90.00
#
_symmetry.space_group_name_H-M   'P 1'
#
loop_
_entity.id
_entity.type
_entity.pdbx_description
1 polymer ?
#
loop_
_entity_poly.entity_id
_entity_poly.type
_entity_poly.pdbx_seq_one_letter_code
_entity_poly.pdbx_strand_id
1 'polypeptide(L)'
;MQITIIYTFRNRDLVRIKKSLDSLVNQTLKNFTVFFVDYGSDENISLETKKLLSNYDFASYTYLYTNHQPWNKCKALNYVIEQIKSDYCFIADADMMFHSKFTLELEKLMNPYKIVYFQVGFLSKEESLKNISFEEYKIKFLTNKEATGMTLFPVEKLKEVNGFDEFFHFWGAEDTDIHNRLKNAGCEVEYYDRELLLLHQWHKNFRSREVKGLGKELQLSGIVEINHQHLIYNLENKVTIVKDQNKELSINEKLFSELNTCKPRVLFNAKESIDHFLYYELPNSKNEIISVEIRKYKNKEFDIKDKIKKILGKKVPKFYTLREINDLLLLHIISFYHYFPYSYTIGENLESIIFKIKK
;
A
#
# COMPACT_ATOMS: atom_id res chain seq x y z
N MET A 1 -18.17 19.61 14.22
CA MET A 1 -18.11 18.33 13.45
C MET A 1 -16.83 17.62 13.89
N GLN A 2 -16.81 16.29 13.97
CA GLN A 2 -15.62 15.55 14.42
C GLN A 2 -14.75 15.17 13.21
N ILE A 3 -13.42 15.20 13.35
CA ILE A 3 -12.47 14.72 12.33
C ILE A 3 -11.91 13.36 12.75
N THR A 4 -11.83 12.41 11.83
CA THR A 4 -10.99 11.22 12.02
C THR A 4 -9.70 11.33 11.21
N ILE A 5 -8.56 11.32 11.89
CA ILE A 5 -7.24 11.25 11.27
C ILE A 5 -6.92 9.77 11.00
N ILE A 6 -6.69 9.42 9.75
CA ILE A 6 -6.48 8.05 9.30
C ILE A 6 -5.00 7.85 8.99
N TYR A 7 -4.40 6.84 9.63
CA TYR A 7 -3.06 6.37 9.32
C TYR A 7 -3.15 4.99 8.72
N THR A 8 -2.41 4.78 7.62
CA THR A 8 -2.18 3.45 7.07
C THR A 8 -0.70 3.15 7.15
N PHE A 9 -0.34 1.96 7.61
CA PHE A 9 1.07 1.60 7.72
C PHE A 9 1.33 0.10 7.57
N ARG A 10 2.59 -0.23 7.31
CA ARG A 10 3.14 -1.58 7.39
C ARG A 10 4.60 -1.50 7.78
N ASN A 11 5.02 -2.27 8.78
CA ASN A 11 6.41 -2.41 9.21
C ASN A 11 7.11 -1.06 9.39
N ARG A 12 6.45 -0.13 10.11
CA ARG A 12 6.98 1.21 10.39
C ARG A 12 7.66 1.27 11.76
N ASP A 13 8.60 2.19 11.86
CA ASP A 13 9.42 2.43 13.04
C ASP A 13 8.59 3.04 14.17
N LEU A 14 8.63 2.41 15.35
CA LEU A 14 7.86 2.83 16.52
C LEU A 14 8.23 4.21 17.04
N VAL A 15 9.51 4.61 16.92
CA VAL A 15 9.96 5.94 17.38
C VAL A 15 9.32 7.02 16.52
N ARG A 16 9.25 6.82 15.20
CA ARG A 16 8.57 7.76 14.30
C ARG A 16 7.06 7.82 14.54
N ILE A 17 6.41 6.66 14.70
CA ILE A 17 4.98 6.59 15.06
C ILE A 17 4.73 7.35 16.36
N LYS A 18 5.56 7.12 17.39
CA LYS A 18 5.43 7.79 18.68
C LYS A 18 5.57 9.31 18.53
N LYS A 19 6.58 9.80 17.81
CA LYS A 19 6.75 11.26 17.56
C LYS A 19 5.54 11.87 16.85
N SER A 20 4.97 11.15 15.88
CA SER A 20 3.72 11.56 15.22
C SER A 20 2.57 11.70 16.22
N LEU A 21 2.29 10.66 16.99
CA LEU A 21 1.21 10.65 17.97
C LEU A 21 1.42 11.67 19.11
N ASP A 22 2.65 11.82 19.60
CA ASP A 22 3.01 12.83 20.61
C ASP A 22 2.72 14.25 20.10
N SER A 23 2.96 14.55 18.82
CA SER A 23 2.60 15.85 18.25
C SER A 23 1.08 16.09 18.17
N LEU A 24 0.27 15.02 18.10
CA LEU A 24 -1.19 15.11 18.24
C LEU A 24 -1.64 15.33 19.70
N VAL A 25 -0.89 14.83 20.69
CA VAL A 25 -1.12 15.12 22.11
C VAL A 25 -1.03 16.63 22.41
N ASN A 26 -0.33 17.40 21.59
CA ASN A 26 -0.15 18.85 21.79
C ASN A 26 -1.10 19.74 20.98
N GLN A 27 -2.08 19.16 20.29
CA GLN A 27 -3.06 19.94 19.50
C GLN A 27 -3.90 20.89 20.37
N THR A 28 -4.08 22.14 19.93
CA THR A 28 -4.92 23.15 20.59
C THR A 28 -6.39 22.70 20.65
N LEU A 29 -6.89 22.11 19.55
CA LEU A 29 -8.24 21.57 19.47
C LEU A 29 -8.20 20.03 19.57
N LYS A 30 -8.91 19.47 20.56
CA LYS A 30 -8.96 18.02 20.83
C LYS A 30 -10.14 17.28 20.20
N ASN A 31 -10.93 17.97 19.36
CA ASN A 31 -12.10 17.40 18.71
C ASN A 31 -11.73 16.53 17.49
N PHE A 32 -10.94 15.49 17.70
CA PHE A 32 -10.54 14.54 16.68
C PHE A 32 -10.37 13.13 17.26
N THR A 33 -10.44 12.13 16.39
CA THR A 33 -10.00 10.76 16.68
C THR A 33 -8.92 10.33 15.71
N VAL A 34 -8.18 9.29 16.06
CA VAL A 34 -7.19 8.65 15.21
C VAL A 34 -7.61 7.21 14.94
N PHE A 35 -7.61 6.82 13.67
CA PHE A 35 -7.78 5.44 13.24
C PHE A 35 -6.50 4.96 12.57
N PHE A 36 -5.81 4.02 13.22
CA PHE A 36 -4.54 3.49 12.76
C PHE A 36 -4.77 2.08 12.18
N VAL A 37 -4.57 1.92 10.88
CA VAL A 37 -4.73 0.64 10.18
C VAL A 37 -3.39 0.07 9.79
N ASP A 38 -3.11 -1.08 10.39
CA ASP A 38 -1.97 -1.92 10.08
C ASP A 38 -2.31 -2.84 8.90
N TYR A 39 -1.76 -2.55 7.73
CA TYR A 39 -1.99 -3.31 6.50
C TYR A 39 -1.08 -4.56 6.46
N GLY A 40 -1.03 -5.33 7.54
CA GLY A 40 -0.30 -6.58 7.62
C GLY A 40 1.18 -6.41 7.93
N SER A 41 1.52 -5.74 9.02
CA SER A 41 2.87 -5.77 9.58
C SER A 41 3.23 -7.16 10.12
N ASP A 42 4.54 -7.36 10.29
CA ASP A 42 5.11 -8.52 10.97
C ASP A 42 4.60 -8.58 12.41
N GLU A 43 4.41 -9.79 12.94
CA GLU A 43 3.74 -10.04 14.22
C GLU A 43 4.33 -9.20 15.37
N ASN A 44 5.65 -9.19 15.54
CA ASN A 44 6.31 -8.40 16.58
C ASN A 44 6.03 -6.90 16.44
N ILE A 45 6.09 -6.36 15.21
CA ILE A 45 5.83 -4.93 14.97
C ILE A 45 4.36 -4.61 15.24
N SER A 46 3.44 -5.49 14.84
CA SER A 46 2.00 -5.29 15.07
C SER A 46 1.67 -5.25 16.57
N LEU A 47 2.26 -6.15 17.37
CA LEU A 47 2.09 -6.24 18.82
C LEU A 47 2.64 -5.00 19.53
N GLU A 48 3.87 -4.60 19.19
CA GLU A 48 4.50 -3.41 19.77
C GLU A 48 3.77 -2.12 19.37
N THR A 49 3.31 -2.03 18.11
CA THR A 49 2.52 -0.88 17.64
C THR A 49 1.19 -0.79 18.39
N LYS A 50 0.46 -1.90 18.52
CA LYS A 50 -0.80 -1.95 19.28
C LYS A 50 -0.60 -1.51 20.73
N LYS A 51 0.48 -1.96 21.37
CA LYS A 51 0.86 -1.56 22.73
C LYS A 51 1.25 -0.08 22.83
N LEU A 52 1.89 0.48 21.80
CA LEU A 52 2.20 1.91 21.76
C LEU A 52 0.91 2.74 21.68
N LEU A 53 -0.01 2.38 20.77
CA LEU A 53 -1.25 3.11 20.55
C LEU A 53 -2.20 3.08 21.76
N SER A 54 -2.17 2.03 22.59
CA SER A 54 -3.01 1.98 23.79
C SER A 54 -2.68 3.04 24.85
N ASN A 55 -1.61 3.83 24.66
CA ASN A 55 -1.27 4.96 25.53
C ASN A 55 -1.92 6.29 25.08
N TYR A 56 -2.72 6.28 24.01
CA TYR A 56 -3.35 7.47 23.43
C TYR A 56 -4.86 7.27 23.34
N ASP A 57 -5.63 7.92 24.21
CA ASP A 57 -7.10 7.73 24.31
C ASP A 57 -7.87 8.10 23.04
N PHE A 58 -7.31 8.99 22.21
CA PHE A 58 -7.90 9.38 20.94
C PHE A 58 -7.62 8.37 19.81
N ALA A 59 -6.76 7.37 20.02
CA ALA A 59 -6.27 6.48 18.97
C ALA A 59 -6.85 5.07 19.07
N SER A 60 -7.21 4.52 17.91
CA SER A 60 -7.63 3.14 17.73
C SER A 60 -6.69 2.43 16.77
N TYR A 61 -6.57 1.10 16.94
CA TYR A 61 -5.68 0.26 16.14
C TYR A 61 -6.46 -0.91 15.56
N THR A 62 -6.29 -1.18 14.26
CA THR A 62 -6.82 -2.37 13.59
C THR A 62 -5.76 -3.04 12.74
N TYR A 63 -5.70 -4.37 12.80
CA TYR A 63 -4.82 -5.19 11.97
C TYR A 63 -5.60 -5.84 10.84
N LEU A 64 -5.08 -5.72 9.62
CA LEU A 64 -5.57 -6.43 8.44
C LEU A 64 -4.62 -7.59 8.12
N TYR A 65 -5.20 -8.77 7.88
CA TYR A 65 -4.47 -10.02 7.63
C TYR A 65 -3.90 -10.08 6.20
N THR A 66 -3.13 -9.05 5.82
CA THR A 66 -2.61 -8.79 4.46
C THR A 66 -1.08 -8.83 4.41
N ASN A 67 -0.40 -9.39 5.42
CA ASN A 67 1.06 -9.43 5.51
C ASN A 67 1.72 -10.25 4.37
N HIS A 68 0.96 -11.15 3.74
CA HIS A 68 1.38 -11.91 2.55
C HIS A 68 0.83 -11.33 1.24
N GLN A 69 0.42 -10.06 1.22
CA GLN A 69 -0.05 -9.36 0.03
C GLN A 69 0.80 -8.12 -0.25
N PRO A 70 0.99 -7.71 -1.51
CA PRO A 70 1.54 -6.41 -1.86
C PRO A 70 0.89 -5.28 -1.06
N TRP A 71 1.69 -4.26 -0.73
CA TRP A 71 1.17 -3.06 -0.08
C TRP A 71 0.12 -2.40 -0.97
N ASN A 72 -1.01 -2.01 -0.39
CA ASN A 72 -2.08 -1.29 -1.05
C ASN A 72 -2.68 -0.29 -0.06
N LYS A 73 -2.29 0.98 -0.20
CA LYS A 73 -2.76 2.08 0.67
C LYS A 73 -4.27 2.26 0.56
N CYS A 74 -4.79 2.19 -0.66
CA CYS A 74 -6.21 2.39 -0.99
C CYS A 74 -7.11 1.41 -0.24
N LYS A 75 -6.77 0.13 -0.20
CA LYS A 75 -7.49 -0.89 0.57
C LYS A 75 -7.55 -0.57 2.06
N ALA A 76 -6.42 -0.18 2.64
CA ALA A 76 -6.35 0.20 4.05
C ALA A 76 -7.21 1.44 4.33
N LEU A 77 -7.21 2.43 3.44
CA LEU A 77 -8.03 3.64 3.56
C LEU A 77 -9.52 3.33 3.41
N ASN A 78 -9.92 2.59 2.38
CA ASN A 78 -11.29 2.20 2.10
C ASN A 78 -11.91 1.44 3.27
N TYR A 79 -11.14 0.52 3.87
CA TYR A 79 -11.55 -0.20 5.08
C TYR A 79 -11.99 0.77 6.20
N VAL A 80 -11.27 1.88 6.40
CA VAL A 80 -11.62 2.88 7.42
C VAL A 80 -12.79 3.75 6.99
N ILE A 81 -12.78 4.25 5.75
CA ILE A 81 -13.80 5.16 5.21
C ILE A 81 -15.21 4.56 5.32
N GLU A 82 -15.32 3.24 5.19
CA GLU A 82 -16.57 2.51 5.36
C GLU A 82 -17.11 2.51 6.80
N GLN A 83 -16.22 2.57 7.79
CA GLN A 83 -16.57 2.39 9.19
C GLN A 83 -16.69 3.72 9.97
N ILE A 84 -16.00 4.76 9.52
CA ILE A 84 -16.00 6.05 10.20
C ILE A 84 -17.37 6.73 10.12
N LYS A 85 -17.74 7.37 11.23
CA LYS A 85 -18.96 8.15 11.40
C LYS A 85 -18.71 9.66 11.41
N SER A 86 -17.44 10.07 11.36
CA SER A 86 -17.05 11.48 11.28
C SER A 86 -17.49 12.06 9.94
N ASP A 87 -17.82 13.35 9.93
CA ASP A 87 -18.19 14.06 8.70
C ASP A 87 -16.97 14.32 7.80
N TYR A 88 -15.79 14.42 8.43
CA TYR A 88 -14.51 14.66 7.77
C TYR A 88 -13.46 13.63 8.19
N CYS A 89 -12.52 13.37 7.30
CA CYS A 89 -11.32 12.63 7.62
C CYS A 89 -10.07 13.30 7.04
N PHE A 90 -8.94 13.15 7.73
CA PHE A 90 -7.63 13.60 7.26
C PHE A 90 -6.72 12.39 7.08
N ILE A 91 -6.07 12.26 5.93
CA ILE A 91 -5.12 11.17 5.66
C ILE A 91 -3.73 11.61 6.08
N ALA A 92 -3.09 10.81 6.94
CA ALA A 92 -1.77 11.06 7.49
C ALA A 92 -0.83 9.86 7.29
N ASP A 93 0.44 10.15 7.04
CA ASP A 93 1.49 9.13 7.08
C ASP A 93 2.08 9.02 8.50
N ALA A 94 2.53 7.82 8.87
CA ALA A 94 3.00 7.49 10.22
C ALA A 94 4.31 8.22 10.63
N ASP A 95 4.98 8.87 9.68
CA ASP A 95 6.20 9.66 9.84
C ASP A 95 5.94 11.17 9.83
N MET A 96 4.69 11.59 9.89
CA MET A 96 4.33 13.01 9.99
C MET A 96 4.40 13.53 11.42
N MET A 97 4.80 14.78 11.60
CA MET A 97 4.64 15.54 12.84
C MET A 97 3.77 16.76 12.57
N PHE A 98 2.92 17.09 13.52
CA PHE A 98 1.88 18.11 13.38
C PHE A 98 2.19 19.33 14.23
N HIS A 99 2.05 20.52 13.65
CA HIS A 99 2.08 21.76 14.40
C HIS A 99 0.92 21.79 15.42
N SER A 100 1.10 22.44 16.56
CA SER A 100 0.11 22.46 17.65
C SER A 100 -1.27 23.03 17.25
N LYS A 101 -1.32 23.86 16.21
CA LYS A 101 -2.57 24.45 15.67
C LYS A 101 -3.21 23.62 14.55
N PHE A 102 -2.62 22.50 14.15
CA PHE A 102 -3.03 21.79 12.94
C PHE A 102 -4.52 21.41 12.94
N THR A 103 -5.04 20.81 14.01
CA THR A 103 -6.47 20.42 14.08
C THR A 103 -7.42 21.62 14.15
N LEU A 104 -6.97 22.74 14.71
CA LEU A 104 -7.71 24.00 14.68
C LEU A 104 -7.84 24.51 13.24
N GLU A 105 -6.76 24.45 12.46
CA GLU A 105 -6.78 24.82 11.04
C GLU A 105 -7.62 23.84 10.20
N LEU A 106 -7.58 22.53 10.50
CA LEU A 106 -8.48 21.57 9.83
C LEU A 106 -9.95 21.93 10.02
N GLU A 107 -10.38 22.29 11.24
CA GLU A 107 -11.77 22.67 11.51
C GLU A 107 -12.20 23.92 10.73
N LYS A 108 -11.31 24.92 10.60
CA LYS A 108 -11.57 26.12 9.79
C LYS A 108 -11.68 25.82 8.29
N LEU A 109 -10.99 24.79 7.83
CA LEU A 109 -10.92 24.42 6.41
C LEU A 109 -12.03 23.46 5.97
N MET A 110 -12.82 22.93 6.92
CA MET A 110 -13.98 22.08 6.62
C MET A 110 -14.93 22.77 5.64
N ASN A 111 -15.20 22.10 4.52
CA ASN A 111 -16.18 22.53 3.55
C ASN A 111 -16.71 21.28 2.79
N PRO A 112 -18.04 21.06 2.71
CA PRO A 112 -18.60 19.84 2.16
C PRO A 112 -18.38 19.67 0.64
N TYR A 113 -17.95 20.72 -0.06
CA TYR A 113 -17.72 20.72 -1.50
C TYR A 113 -16.23 20.86 -1.87
N LYS A 114 -15.32 20.83 -0.89
CA LYS A 114 -13.90 21.07 -1.12
C LYS A 114 -13.01 20.10 -0.35
N ILE A 115 -11.95 19.63 -0.99
CA ILE A 115 -10.83 18.97 -0.32
C ILE A 115 -9.67 19.96 -0.17
N VAL A 116 -8.92 19.81 0.91
CA VAL A 116 -7.76 20.66 1.19
C VAL A 116 -6.56 19.79 1.49
N TYR A 117 -5.46 20.01 0.77
CA TYR A 117 -4.21 19.29 0.95
C TYR A 117 -3.06 20.24 1.24
N PHE A 118 -2.07 19.77 1.98
CA PHE A 118 -1.15 20.65 2.71
C PHE A 118 0.28 20.57 2.20
N GLN A 119 0.97 21.72 2.23
CA GLN A 119 2.41 21.77 2.12
C GLN A 119 3.07 21.02 3.29
N VAL A 120 4.15 20.30 2.99
CA VAL A 120 4.92 19.52 3.95
C VAL A 120 6.38 19.96 3.96
N GLY A 121 6.94 20.13 5.15
CA GLY A 121 8.36 20.38 5.35
C GLY A 121 9.12 19.09 5.61
N PHE A 122 10.06 18.76 4.74
CA PHE A 122 10.87 17.55 4.89
C PHE A 122 12.08 17.84 5.78
N LEU A 123 12.27 17.00 6.80
CA LEU A 123 13.44 17.07 7.68
C LEU A 123 14.62 16.29 7.09
N SER A 124 15.84 16.67 7.47
CA SER A 124 17.02 15.85 7.23
C SER A 124 17.03 14.65 8.18
N LYS A 125 17.93 13.69 7.94
CA LYS A 125 18.14 12.56 8.85
C LYS A 125 18.54 13.05 10.24
N GLU A 126 19.46 14.00 10.30
CA GLU A 126 20.01 14.58 11.53
C GLU A 126 18.92 15.34 12.30
N GLU A 127 18.12 16.16 11.62
CA GLU A 127 17.00 16.89 12.23
C GLU A 127 15.96 15.92 12.78
N SER A 128 15.63 14.85 12.04
CA SER A 128 14.60 13.87 12.47
C SER A 128 14.95 13.11 13.75
N LEU A 129 16.23 13.07 14.14
CA LEU A 129 16.67 12.45 15.39
C LEU A 129 16.41 13.34 16.61
N LYS A 130 16.29 14.65 16.44
CA LYS A 130 16.07 15.60 17.54
C LYS A 130 14.68 15.44 18.15
N ASN A 131 14.54 15.89 19.40
CA ASN A 131 13.29 16.00 20.13
C ASN A 131 13.15 17.44 20.63
N ILE A 132 12.70 18.33 19.74
CA ILE A 132 12.59 19.78 19.96
C ILE A 132 11.19 20.24 19.54
N SER A 133 10.85 21.50 19.82
CA SER A 133 9.56 22.06 19.40
C SER A 133 9.43 22.09 17.86
N PHE A 134 8.20 22.11 17.35
CA PHE A 134 7.91 22.03 15.91
C PHE A 134 8.60 23.16 15.14
N GLU A 135 8.57 24.37 15.71
CA GLU A 135 9.05 25.62 15.12
C GLU A 135 10.59 25.70 15.08
N GLU A 136 11.28 24.90 15.91
CA GLU A 136 12.74 24.89 15.98
C GLU A 136 13.40 23.96 14.96
N TYR A 137 12.63 23.08 14.29
CA TYR A 137 13.19 22.17 13.29
C TYR A 137 13.70 22.92 12.06
N LYS A 138 14.89 22.53 11.58
CA LYS A 138 15.42 23.03 10.31
C LYS A 138 14.83 22.21 9.15
N ILE A 139 14.07 22.88 8.30
CA ILE A 139 13.44 22.25 7.13
C ILE A 139 14.49 22.11 6.02
N LYS A 140 14.61 20.91 5.45
CA LYS A 140 15.52 20.64 4.33
C LYS A 140 14.94 21.17 3.02
N PHE A 141 13.65 20.92 2.78
CA PHE A 141 12.90 21.46 1.64
C PHE A 141 11.39 21.38 1.92
N LEU A 142 10.61 22.15 1.16
CA LEU A 142 9.15 22.14 1.20
C LEU A 142 8.61 21.41 -0.03
N THR A 143 7.47 20.73 0.12
CA THR A 143 6.74 20.20 -1.03
C THR A 143 6.05 21.32 -1.82
N ASN A 144 5.69 21.00 -3.05
CA ASN A 144 4.85 21.82 -3.91
C ASN A 144 3.46 21.16 -4.06
N LYS A 145 2.61 21.75 -4.90
CA LYS A 145 1.25 21.30 -5.21
C LYS A 145 1.13 19.88 -5.80
N GLU A 146 2.23 19.24 -6.17
CA GLU A 146 2.25 17.87 -6.71
C GLU A 146 2.22 16.81 -5.60
N ALA A 147 2.50 17.19 -4.34
CA ALA A 147 2.45 16.29 -3.19
C ALA A 147 1.02 16.25 -2.59
N THR A 148 0.20 15.29 -3.03
CA THR A 148 -1.23 15.22 -2.71
C THR A 148 -1.60 14.32 -1.51
N GLY A 149 -0.61 13.75 -0.79
CA GLY A 149 -0.86 12.72 0.21
C GLY A 149 -1.51 13.20 1.52
N MET A 150 -1.26 14.45 1.92
CA MET A 150 -1.74 15.00 3.19
C MET A 150 -3.01 15.81 2.95
N THR A 151 -4.17 15.14 2.98
CA THR A 151 -5.43 15.74 2.53
C THR A 151 -6.58 15.57 3.53
N LEU A 152 -7.34 16.64 3.74
CA LEU A 152 -8.62 16.70 4.42
C LEU A 152 -9.75 16.47 3.41
N PHE A 153 -10.63 15.51 3.71
CA PHE A 153 -11.76 15.14 2.87
C PHE A 153 -13.09 15.25 3.64
N PRO A 154 -14.16 15.73 3.00
CA PRO A 154 -15.52 15.38 3.39
C PRO A 154 -15.73 13.88 3.15
N VAL A 155 -16.14 13.14 4.17
CA VAL A 155 -16.34 11.68 4.08
C VAL A 155 -17.43 11.33 3.07
N GLU A 156 -18.46 12.15 2.97
CA GLU A 156 -19.54 11.99 1.99
C GLU A 156 -18.99 12.02 0.55
N LYS A 157 -18.09 12.96 0.25
CA LYS A 157 -17.45 13.05 -1.09
C LYS A 157 -16.60 11.84 -1.43
N LEU A 158 -15.88 11.28 -0.45
CA LEU A 158 -15.18 10.01 -0.66
C LEU A 158 -16.17 8.86 -0.97
N LYS A 159 -17.30 8.81 -0.27
CA LYS A 159 -18.33 7.77 -0.48
C LYS A 159 -19.01 7.90 -1.85
N GLU A 160 -19.28 9.13 -2.31
CA GLU A 160 -19.85 9.39 -3.65
C GLU A 160 -19.00 8.82 -4.80
N VAL A 161 -17.67 8.77 -4.63
CA VAL A 161 -16.73 8.27 -5.66
C VAL A 161 -16.24 6.84 -5.40
N ASN A 162 -16.89 6.09 -4.50
CA ASN A 162 -16.50 4.75 -4.06
C ASN A 162 -15.08 4.67 -3.44
N GLY A 163 -14.65 5.71 -2.73
CA GLY A 163 -13.37 5.73 -2.03
C GLY A 163 -12.17 5.78 -3.00
N PHE A 164 -11.04 5.23 -2.55
CA PHE A 164 -9.78 5.15 -3.27
C PHE A 164 -9.77 3.98 -4.26
N ASP A 165 -9.06 4.13 -5.38
CA ASP A 165 -8.92 3.07 -6.38
C ASP A 165 -7.93 1.99 -5.89
N GLU A 166 -8.43 0.80 -5.56
CA GLU A 166 -7.58 -0.30 -5.11
C GLU A 166 -6.69 -0.91 -6.20
N PHE A 167 -6.73 -0.41 -7.43
CA PHE A 167 -5.75 -0.75 -8.47
C PHE A 167 -4.32 -0.37 -8.05
N PHE A 168 -4.13 0.75 -7.35
CA PHE A 168 -2.79 1.24 -7.01
C PHE A 168 -2.12 0.35 -5.96
N HIS A 169 -1.05 -0.33 -6.37
CA HIS A 169 -0.24 -1.17 -5.50
C HIS A 169 1.17 -0.60 -5.32
N PHE A 170 1.80 -0.95 -4.21
CA PHE A 170 3.14 -0.52 -3.81
C PHE A 170 3.30 0.99 -3.60
N TRP A 171 3.59 1.77 -4.64
CA TRP A 171 3.80 3.20 -4.44
C TRP A 171 3.44 4.01 -5.70
N GLY A 172 2.71 5.10 -5.48
CA GLY A 172 2.57 6.19 -6.42
C GLY A 172 1.20 6.27 -7.09
N ALA A 173 0.84 7.52 -7.40
CA ALA A 173 -0.34 7.97 -8.13
C ALA A 173 -1.70 7.88 -7.40
N GLU A 174 -1.81 7.12 -6.31
CA GLU A 174 -3.08 6.90 -5.62
C GLU A 174 -3.70 8.17 -5.04
N ASP A 175 -2.87 9.03 -4.43
CA ASP A 175 -3.33 10.26 -3.81
C ASP A 175 -3.76 11.28 -4.87
N THR A 176 -3.11 11.28 -6.03
CA THR A 176 -3.44 12.18 -7.14
C THR A 176 -4.70 11.70 -7.88
N ASP A 177 -4.90 10.39 -8.00
CA ASP A 177 -6.09 9.81 -8.62
C ASP A 177 -7.37 10.23 -7.90
N ILE A 178 -7.43 10.07 -6.57
CA ILE A 178 -8.63 10.46 -5.81
C ILE A 178 -8.91 11.97 -5.94
N HIS A 179 -7.88 12.81 -5.98
CA HIS A 179 -8.04 14.26 -6.22
C HIS A 179 -8.66 14.53 -7.60
N ASN A 180 -8.15 13.87 -8.65
CA ASN A 180 -8.68 13.99 -10.00
C ASN A 180 -10.13 13.54 -10.09
N ARG A 181 -10.47 12.40 -9.47
CA ARG A 181 -11.83 11.87 -9.47
C ARG A 181 -12.81 12.76 -8.73
N LEU A 182 -12.42 13.29 -7.56
CA LEU A 182 -13.24 14.25 -6.81
C LEU A 182 -13.42 15.56 -7.58
N LYS A 183 -12.35 16.05 -8.23
CA LYS A 183 -12.43 17.23 -9.11
C LYS A 183 -13.37 17.01 -10.28
N ASN A 184 -13.30 15.84 -10.92
CA ASN A 184 -14.22 15.46 -12.00
C ASN A 184 -15.67 15.34 -11.52
N ALA A 185 -15.88 14.97 -10.25
CA ALA A 185 -17.19 14.95 -9.59
C ALA A 185 -17.67 16.34 -9.11
N GLY A 186 -16.94 17.42 -9.41
CA GLY A 186 -17.32 18.79 -9.09
C GLY A 186 -16.85 19.28 -7.72
N CYS A 187 -15.98 18.54 -7.03
CA CYS A 187 -15.37 18.98 -5.78
C CYS A 187 -14.21 19.95 -6.05
N GLU A 188 -14.14 21.04 -5.29
CA GLU A 188 -13.02 21.96 -5.30
C GLU A 188 -11.77 21.31 -4.66
N VAL A 189 -10.59 21.64 -5.18
CA VAL A 189 -9.31 21.13 -4.67
C VAL A 189 -8.42 22.32 -4.32
N GLU A 190 -8.08 22.48 -3.05
CA GLU A 190 -7.26 23.58 -2.54
C GLU A 190 -5.92 23.08 -2.00
N TYR A 191 -4.83 23.69 -2.47
CA TYR A 191 -3.51 23.52 -1.87
C TYR A 191 -3.29 24.58 -0.78
N TYR A 192 -3.00 24.14 0.44
CA TYR A 192 -2.74 24.98 1.60
C TYR A 192 -1.23 25.12 1.83
N ASP A 193 -0.69 26.31 1.54
CA ASP A 193 0.72 26.68 1.72
C ASP A 193 0.91 28.01 2.50
N ARG A 194 -0.15 28.49 3.15
CA ARG A 194 -0.16 29.78 3.88
C ARG A 194 0.58 29.70 5.21
N GLU A 195 0.56 28.52 5.84
CA GLU A 195 1.26 28.20 7.08
C GLU A 195 1.81 26.77 6.99
N LEU A 196 3.03 26.56 7.49
CA LEU A 196 3.61 25.22 7.54
C LEU A 196 3.11 24.49 8.79
N LEU A 197 2.22 23.52 8.59
CA LEU A 197 1.60 22.78 9.69
C LEU A 197 2.09 21.34 9.83
N LEU A 198 2.87 20.85 8.86
CA LEU A 198 3.25 19.45 8.73
C LEU A 198 4.74 19.30 8.46
N LEU A 199 5.39 18.43 9.24
CA LEU A 199 6.78 18.03 9.02
C LEU A 199 6.88 16.53 8.75
N HIS A 200 7.64 16.14 7.74
CA HIS A 200 7.92 14.75 7.42
C HIS A 200 9.26 14.31 8.02
N GLN A 201 9.23 13.28 8.87
CA GLN A 201 10.42 12.67 9.44
C GLN A 201 11.18 11.85 8.39
N TRP A 202 12.48 12.05 8.28
CA TRP A 202 13.31 11.36 7.30
C TRP A 202 13.28 9.84 7.47
N HIS A 203 13.12 9.13 6.36
CA HIS A 203 13.33 7.70 6.24
C HIS A 203 13.85 7.35 4.84
N LYS A 204 14.36 6.12 4.66
CA LYS A 204 14.73 5.61 3.33
C LYS A 204 13.49 5.46 2.46
N ASN A 205 13.53 5.97 1.24
CA ASN A 205 12.41 5.87 0.31
C ASN A 205 12.26 4.43 -0.24
N PHE A 206 11.07 4.12 -0.80
CA PHE A 206 10.77 2.81 -1.37
C PHE A 206 11.77 2.39 -2.46
N ARG A 207 12.03 3.28 -3.43
CA ARG A 207 12.95 3.01 -4.56
C ARG A 207 14.36 2.61 -4.11
N SER A 208 14.86 3.18 -3.02
CA SER A 208 16.18 2.81 -2.48
C SER A 208 16.26 1.39 -1.92
N ARG A 209 15.12 0.71 -1.75
CA ARG A 209 15.01 -0.68 -1.26
C ARG A 209 14.80 -1.69 -2.39
N GLU A 210 14.64 -1.23 -3.64
CA GLU A 210 14.47 -2.12 -4.78
C GLU A 210 15.72 -2.96 -5.02
N VAL A 211 15.51 -4.26 -5.22
CA VAL A 211 16.57 -5.22 -5.52
C VAL A 211 16.38 -5.79 -6.92
N LYS A 212 17.49 -6.02 -7.63
CA LYS A 212 17.47 -6.63 -8.97
C LYS A 212 17.05 -8.10 -8.95
N GLY A 213 17.29 -8.79 -7.84
CA GLY A 213 16.99 -10.22 -7.66
C GLY A 213 15.65 -10.47 -6.98
N LEU A 214 15.42 -11.73 -6.60
CA LEU A 214 14.33 -12.09 -5.70
C LEU A 214 14.70 -11.65 -4.27
N GLY A 215 13.83 -10.87 -3.64
CA GLY A 215 13.98 -10.43 -2.24
C GLY A 215 12.87 -11.00 -1.35
N LYS A 216 13.02 -10.88 -0.03
CA LYS A 216 11.94 -11.22 0.91
C LYS A 216 10.79 -10.20 0.89
N GLU A 217 11.11 -8.92 0.69
CA GLU A 217 10.10 -7.88 0.47
C GLU A 217 9.49 -8.05 -0.92
N LEU A 218 8.17 -8.03 -1.01
CA LEU A 218 7.47 -8.09 -2.29
C LEU A 218 7.80 -6.86 -3.11
N GLN A 219 8.20 -7.07 -4.37
CA GLN A 219 8.55 -6.02 -5.31
C GLN A 219 8.09 -6.46 -6.69
N LEU A 220 7.60 -5.51 -7.48
CA LEU A 220 7.19 -5.73 -8.86
C LEU A 220 7.90 -4.70 -9.73
N SER A 221 8.71 -5.19 -10.68
CA SER A 221 9.37 -4.32 -11.66
C SER A 221 8.35 -3.54 -12.49
N GLY A 222 8.56 -2.24 -12.67
CA GLY A 222 7.73 -1.41 -13.55
C GLY A 222 6.38 -0.97 -12.95
N ILE A 223 6.14 -1.22 -11.66
CA ILE A 223 4.84 -0.92 -11.05
C ILE A 223 4.53 0.57 -10.99
N VAL A 224 5.53 1.43 -10.79
CA VAL A 224 5.30 2.87 -10.73
C VAL A 224 4.82 3.40 -12.08
N GLU A 225 5.38 2.88 -13.16
CA GLU A 225 4.98 3.19 -14.53
C GLU A 225 3.55 2.70 -14.81
N ILE A 226 3.21 1.50 -14.36
CA ILE A 226 1.84 0.94 -14.49
C ILE A 226 0.83 1.80 -13.73
N ASN A 227 1.11 2.14 -12.47
CA ASN A 227 0.29 3.04 -11.67
C ASN A 227 0.11 4.39 -12.38
N HIS A 228 1.19 4.95 -12.91
CA HIS A 228 1.12 6.23 -13.63
C HIS A 228 0.29 6.14 -14.93
N GLN A 229 0.40 5.04 -15.69
CA GLN A 229 -0.44 4.83 -16.88
C GLN A 229 -1.91 4.72 -16.52
N HIS A 230 -2.25 4.05 -15.41
CA HIS A 230 -3.63 3.99 -14.92
C HIS A 230 -4.17 5.35 -14.49
N LEU A 231 -3.35 6.16 -13.81
CA LEU A 231 -3.70 7.56 -13.49
C LEU A 231 -3.99 8.39 -14.74
N ILE A 232 -3.14 8.30 -15.77
CA ILE A 232 -3.34 8.99 -17.04
C ILE A 232 -4.64 8.52 -17.69
N TYR A 233 -4.86 7.21 -17.77
CA TYR A 233 -6.08 6.62 -18.31
C TYR A 233 -7.33 7.15 -17.59
N ASN A 234 -7.34 7.14 -16.25
CA ASN A 234 -8.46 7.65 -15.45
C ASN A 234 -8.70 9.14 -15.70
N LEU A 235 -7.64 9.94 -15.80
CA LEU A 235 -7.72 11.36 -16.07
C LEU A 235 -8.30 11.66 -17.46
N GLU A 236 -7.79 10.99 -18.50
CA GLU A 236 -8.23 11.17 -19.90
C GLU A 236 -9.70 10.75 -20.09
N ASN A 237 -10.12 9.69 -19.40
CA ASN A 237 -11.49 9.20 -19.46
C ASN A 237 -12.43 9.90 -18.47
N LYS A 238 -11.95 10.93 -17.74
CA LYS A 238 -12.70 11.68 -16.72
C LYS A 238 -13.41 10.76 -15.73
N VAL A 239 -12.72 9.71 -15.30
CA VAL A 239 -13.26 8.77 -14.31
C VAL A 239 -13.60 9.56 -13.05
N THR A 240 -14.75 9.24 -12.44
CA THR A 240 -15.22 9.78 -11.17
C THR A 240 -15.40 8.65 -10.17
N ILE A 241 -16.13 7.62 -10.56
CA ILE A 241 -16.44 6.46 -9.73
C ILE A 241 -15.61 5.27 -10.21
N VAL A 242 -14.93 4.61 -9.28
CA VAL A 242 -14.27 3.31 -9.53
C VAL A 242 -15.30 2.18 -9.42
N LYS A 243 -15.13 1.12 -10.22
CA LYS A 243 -16.04 -0.04 -10.18
C LYS A 243 -16.08 -0.60 -8.77
N ASP A 244 -17.28 -0.89 -8.28
CA ASP A 244 -17.44 -1.54 -6.98
C ASP A 244 -16.78 -2.91 -7.00
N GLN A 245 -15.97 -3.16 -5.99
CA GLN A 245 -15.09 -4.31 -5.92
C GLN A 245 -15.72 -5.29 -4.94
N ASN A 246 -15.80 -6.56 -5.28
CA ASN A 246 -16.62 -7.52 -4.56
C ASN A 246 -16.04 -7.79 -3.15
N LYS A 247 -16.50 -7.01 -2.15
CA LYS A 247 -15.90 -6.91 -0.80
C LYS A 247 -16.00 -8.19 0.02
N GLU A 248 -16.96 -9.05 -0.31
CA GLU A 248 -17.11 -10.40 0.28
C GLU A 248 -15.86 -11.28 0.05
N LEU A 249 -15.03 -10.93 -0.93
CA LEU A 249 -13.80 -11.64 -1.26
C LEU A 249 -12.57 -11.13 -0.48
N SER A 250 -12.71 -10.13 0.39
CA SER A 250 -11.58 -9.62 1.18
C SER A 250 -11.04 -10.66 2.17
N ILE A 251 -9.72 -10.65 2.37
CA ILE A 251 -9.07 -11.57 3.31
C ILE A 251 -9.39 -11.20 4.76
N ASN A 252 -9.82 -12.19 5.54
CA ASN A 252 -10.00 -12.08 6.99
C ASN A 252 -9.16 -13.15 7.70
N GLU A 253 -9.13 -13.11 9.04
CA GLU A 253 -8.35 -14.05 9.86
C GLU A 253 -8.61 -15.54 9.50
N LYS A 254 -9.89 -15.91 9.33
CA LYS A 254 -10.29 -17.28 9.01
C LYS A 254 -9.72 -17.71 7.66
N LEU A 255 -9.90 -16.89 6.63
CA LEU A 255 -9.40 -17.16 5.27
C LEU A 255 -7.87 -17.15 5.22
N PHE A 256 -7.23 -16.25 5.96
CA PHE A 256 -5.79 -16.20 6.10
C PHE A 256 -5.23 -17.50 6.70
N SER A 257 -5.84 -17.99 7.78
CA SER A 257 -5.50 -19.27 8.40
C SER A 257 -5.74 -20.47 7.46
N GLU A 258 -6.88 -20.48 6.76
CA GLU A 258 -7.23 -21.51 5.76
C GLU A 258 -6.18 -21.58 4.64
N LEU A 259 -5.79 -20.44 4.08
CA LEU A 259 -4.74 -20.37 3.05
C LEU A 259 -3.39 -20.86 3.61
N ASN A 260 -3.00 -20.44 4.81
CA ASN A 260 -1.70 -20.82 5.38
C ASN A 260 -1.58 -22.33 5.66
N THR A 261 -2.67 -22.99 6.03
CA THR A 261 -2.69 -24.44 6.29
C THR A 261 -2.72 -25.31 5.02
N CYS A 262 -3.14 -24.76 3.89
CA CYS A 262 -3.21 -25.49 2.62
C CYS A 262 -1.81 -25.86 2.09
N LYS A 263 -1.55 -27.16 1.85
CA LYS A 263 -0.26 -27.64 1.33
C LYS A 263 -0.11 -27.33 -0.17
N PRO A 264 0.99 -26.69 -0.60
CA PRO A 264 1.20 -26.39 -2.00
C PRO A 264 1.64 -27.61 -2.80
N ARG A 265 1.14 -27.74 -4.04
CA ARG A 265 1.75 -28.64 -5.03
C ARG A 265 2.97 -27.98 -5.66
N VAL A 266 3.96 -28.77 -6.04
CA VAL A 266 5.17 -28.24 -6.68
C VAL A 266 4.89 -27.90 -8.15
N LEU A 267 5.31 -26.70 -8.57
CA LEU A 267 5.37 -26.26 -9.95
C LEU A 267 6.82 -25.87 -10.28
N PHE A 268 7.36 -26.32 -11.41
CA PHE A 268 8.72 -25.96 -11.81
C PHE A 268 8.72 -24.73 -12.74
N ASN A 269 9.83 -24.01 -12.75
CA ASN A 269 10.04 -22.77 -13.50
C ASN A 269 10.14 -22.92 -15.05
N ALA A 270 9.70 -24.04 -15.62
CA ALA A 270 9.60 -24.18 -17.07
C ALA A 270 8.58 -23.18 -17.63
N LYS A 271 8.91 -22.49 -18.71
CA LYS A 271 8.10 -21.40 -19.26
C LYS A 271 6.68 -21.86 -19.55
N GLU A 272 6.53 -22.97 -20.26
CA GLU A 272 5.25 -23.56 -20.61
C GLU A 272 4.39 -23.91 -19.38
N SER A 273 5.02 -24.39 -18.30
CA SER A 273 4.32 -24.72 -17.06
C SER A 273 3.82 -23.47 -16.34
N ILE A 274 4.62 -22.41 -16.29
CA ILE A 274 4.24 -21.13 -15.68
C ILE A 274 3.17 -20.42 -16.53
N ASP A 275 3.32 -20.40 -17.85
CA ASP A 275 2.32 -19.82 -18.75
C ASP A 275 0.98 -20.57 -18.64
N HIS A 276 1.00 -21.90 -18.66
CA HIS A 276 -0.22 -22.71 -18.49
C HIS A 276 -0.89 -22.43 -17.15
N PHE A 277 -0.11 -22.31 -16.08
CA PHE A 277 -0.64 -21.95 -14.77
C PHE A 277 -1.31 -20.57 -14.78
N LEU A 278 -0.63 -19.53 -15.27
CA LEU A 278 -1.12 -18.15 -15.24
C LEU A 278 -2.29 -17.91 -16.20
N TYR A 279 -2.26 -18.47 -17.40
CA TYR A 279 -3.19 -18.11 -18.47
C TYR A 279 -4.28 -19.16 -18.72
N TYR A 280 -4.21 -20.32 -18.06
CA TYR A 280 -5.25 -21.36 -18.17
C TYR A 280 -5.74 -21.85 -16.80
N GLU A 281 -4.87 -22.42 -15.95
CA GLU A 281 -5.32 -23.01 -14.68
C GLU A 281 -5.90 -21.97 -13.72
N LEU A 282 -5.19 -20.87 -13.51
CA LEU A 282 -5.60 -19.82 -12.57
C LEU A 282 -6.93 -19.15 -13.01
N PRO A 283 -7.14 -18.72 -14.26
CA PRO A 283 -8.43 -18.20 -14.71
C PRO A 283 -9.60 -19.19 -14.59
N ASN A 284 -9.38 -20.47 -14.90
CA ASN A 284 -10.46 -21.46 -15.00
C ASN A 284 -10.81 -22.19 -13.68
N SER A 285 -9.99 -22.06 -12.64
CA SER A 285 -10.34 -22.56 -11.30
C SER A 285 -11.58 -21.89 -10.71
N LYS A 286 -12.44 -22.67 -10.05
CA LYS A 286 -13.68 -22.19 -9.41
C LYS A 286 -13.90 -22.89 -8.07
N ASN A 287 -14.22 -22.13 -7.03
CA ASN A 287 -14.62 -22.61 -5.70
C ASN A 287 -13.59 -23.53 -5.02
N GLU A 288 -12.31 -23.35 -5.32
CA GLU A 288 -11.22 -24.14 -4.76
C GLU A 288 -10.04 -23.27 -4.36
N ILE A 289 -9.24 -23.75 -3.39
CA ILE A 289 -7.97 -23.14 -3.07
C ILE A 289 -6.93 -23.69 -4.03
N ILE A 290 -6.40 -22.82 -4.89
CA ILE A 290 -5.16 -23.10 -5.60
C ILE A 290 -4.01 -22.85 -4.64
N SER A 291 -3.10 -23.80 -4.51
CA SER A 291 -1.89 -23.69 -3.69
C SER A 291 -0.70 -24.27 -4.44
N VAL A 292 0.25 -23.42 -4.83
CA VAL A 292 1.44 -23.80 -5.59
C VAL A 292 2.72 -23.32 -4.93
N GLU A 293 3.76 -24.14 -5.00
CA GLU A 293 5.12 -23.78 -4.66
C GLU A 293 5.98 -23.88 -5.91
N ILE A 294 6.40 -22.72 -6.41
CA ILE A 294 7.17 -22.59 -7.63
C ILE A 294 8.66 -22.70 -7.30
N ARG A 295 9.34 -23.71 -7.85
CA ARG A 295 10.77 -23.98 -7.60
C ARG A 295 11.58 -23.94 -8.89
N LYS A 296 12.87 -23.62 -8.77
CA LYS A 296 13.82 -23.82 -9.89
C LYS A 296 13.97 -25.31 -10.18
N TYR A 297 13.87 -25.67 -11.45
CA TYR A 297 14.28 -26.98 -11.93
C TYR A 297 15.80 -27.12 -11.83
N LYS A 298 16.30 -28.14 -11.11
CA LYS A 298 17.73 -28.42 -10.96
C LYS A 298 18.06 -29.76 -11.61
N ASN A 299 18.55 -29.73 -12.85
CA ASN A 299 19.11 -30.91 -13.52
C ASN A 299 20.45 -30.56 -14.19
N LYS A 300 21.56 -31.01 -13.57
CA LYS A 300 22.93 -30.70 -14.01
C LYS A 300 23.29 -31.30 -15.38
N GLU A 301 22.69 -32.42 -15.77
CA GLU A 301 22.99 -33.07 -17.06
C GLU A 301 22.32 -32.37 -18.25
N PHE A 302 21.17 -31.72 -18.00
CA PHE A 302 20.43 -30.98 -19.03
C PHE A 302 21.15 -29.69 -19.45
N ASP A 303 21.81 -29.01 -18.51
CA ASP A 303 22.42 -27.68 -18.74
C ASP A 303 23.58 -27.72 -19.76
N ILE A 304 24.41 -28.78 -19.75
CA ILE A 304 25.50 -28.93 -20.73
C ILE A 304 24.94 -29.29 -22.12
N LYS A 305 23.99 -30.23 -22.17
CA LYS A 305 23.37 -30.67 -23.43
C LYS A 305 22.59 -29.54 -24.11
N ASP A 306 21.88 -28.73 -23.35
CA ASP A 306 21.10 -27.62 -23.90
C ASP A 306 21.99 -26.45 -24.33
N LYS A 307 23.11 -26.18 -23.65
CA LYS A 307 24.12 -25.24 -24.16
C LYS A 307 24.63 -25.64 -25.54
N ILE A 308 24.96 -26.92 -25.73
CA ILE A 308 25.42 -27.46 -27.02
C ILE A 308 24.31 -27.35 -28.08
N LYS A 309 23.08 -27.75 -27.75
CA LYS A 309 21.93 -27.63 -28.67
C LYS A 309 21.67 -26.19 -29.09
N LYS A 310 21.80 -25.22 -28.17
CA LYS A 310 21.61 -23.80 -28.44
C LYS A 310 22.67 -23.24 -29.40
N ILE A 311 23.93 -23.65 -29.26
CA ILE A 311 25.01 -23.33 -30.22
C ILE A 311 24.70 -23.91 -31.61
N LEU A 312 24.11 -25.10 -31.66
CA LEU A 312 23.67 -25.77 -32.89
C LEU A 312 22.33 -25.25 -33.46
N GLY A 313 21.77 -24.16 -32.91
CA GLY A 313 20.49 -23.58 -33.36
C GLY A 313 19.25 -24.45 -33.09
N LYS A 314 19.37 -25.51 -32.29
CA LYS A 314 18.24 -26.40 -31.95
C LYS A 314 17.39 -25.80 -30.84
N LYS A 315 16.08 -26.07 -30.87
CA LYS A 315 15.16 -25.67 -29.80
C LYS A 315 15.56 -26.34 -28.47
N VAL A 316 15.59 -25.53 -27.42
CA VAL A 316 15.83 -25.97 -26.04
C VAL A 316 14.67 -25.50 -25.15
N PRO A 317 14.35 -26.23 -24.07
CA PRO A 317 13.34 -25.79 -23.10
C PRO A 317 13.69 -24.39 -22.56
N LYS A 318 12.66 -23.56 -22.38
CA LYS A 318 12.82 -22.21 -21.82
C LYS A 318 12.42 -22.24 -20.36
N PHE A 319 13.19 -21.60 -19.52
CA PHE A 319 12.90 -21.48 -18.09
C PHE A 319 12.89 -20.02 -17.71
N TYR A 320 11.94 -19.64 -16.86
CA TYR A 320 11.97 -18.35 -16.19
C TYR A 320 12.88 -18.45 -14.96
N THR A 321 13.56 -17.35 -14.64
CA THR A 321 14.13 -17.14 -13.31
C THR A 321 13.00 -16.94 -12.30
N LEU A 322 13.26 -17.19 -11.01
CA LEU A 322 12.26 -16.90 -9.97
C LEU A 322 11.91 -15.41 -9.91
N ARG A 323 12.84 -14.51 -10.27
CA ARG A 323 12.52 -13.08 -10.35
C ARG A 323 11.52 -12.78 -11.47
N GLU A 324 11.71 -13.34 -12.66
CA GLU A 324 10.75 -13.19 -13.76
C GLU A 324 9.39 -13.77 -13.40
N ILE A 325 9.35 -14.94 -12.74
CA ILE A 325 8.10 -15.54 -12.25
C ILE A 325 7.43 -14.63 -11.22
N ASN A 326 8.20 -14.05 -10.29
CA ASN A 326 7.68 -13.10 -9.32
C ASN A 326 7.00 -11.91 -10.00
N ASP A 327 7.67 -11.29 -10.97
CA ASP A 327 7.12 -10.13 -11.68
C ASP A 327 5.88 -10.50 -12.50
N LEU A 328 5.91 -11.64 -13.21
CA LEU A 328 4.76 -12.16 -13.97
C LEU A 328 3.56 -12.46 -13.07
N LEU A 329 3.78 -13.19 -11.98
CA LEU A 329 2.72 -13.65 -11.09
C LEU A 329 2.14 -12.48 -10.30
N LEU A 330 2.96 -11.59 -9.73
CA LEU A 330 2.48 -10.39 -9.04
C LEU A 330 1.69 -9.49 -9.97
N LEU A 331 2.19 -9.21 -11.19
CA LEU A 331 1.46 -8.40 -12.17
C LEU A 331 0.10 -9.02 -12.50
N HIS A 332 0.06 -10.33 -12.72
CA HIS A 332 -1.16 -11.05 -13.02
C HIS A 332 -2.16 -11.01 -11.85
N ILE A 333 -1.69 -11.16 -10.61
CA ILE A 333 -2.52 -11.05 -9.40
C ILE A 333 -3.08 -9.64 -9.26
N ILE A 334 -2.23 -8.61 -9.31
CA ILE A 334 -2.71 -7.23 -9.09
C ILE A 334 -3.67 -6.77 -10.19
N SER A 335 -3.54 -7.30 -11.41
CA SER A 335 -4.39 -6.91 -12.53
C SER A 335 -5.76 -7.58 -12.51
N PHE A 336 -5.84 -8.84 -12.06
CA PHE A 336 -7.05 -9.65 -12.26
C PHE A 336 -7.66 -10.21 -10.97
N TYR A 337 -6.86 -10.35 -9.92
CA TYR A 337 -7.24 -11.14 -8.74
C TYR A 337 -6.98 -10.44 -7.41
N HIS A 338 -6.64 -9.16 -7.39
CA HIS A 338 -6.31 -8.48 -6.14
C HIS A 338 -7.46 -8.46 -5.14
N TYR A 339 -8.72 -8.59 -5.57
CA TYR A 339 -9.90 -8.65 -4.70
C TYR A 339 -10.07 -9.98 -3.96
N PHE A 340 -9.46 -11.05 -4.45
CA PHE A 340 -9.61 -12.38 -3.85
C PHE A 340 -8.75 -12.52 -2.59
N PRO A 341 -9.10 -13.46 -1.69
CA PRO A 341 -8.21 -13.84 -0.61
C PRO A 341 -7.03 -14.62 -1.20
N TYR A 342 -5.83 -14.07 -1.10
CA TYR A 342 -4.59 -14.75 -1.48
C TYR A 342 -3.46 -14.52 -0.48
N SER A 343 -2.49 -15.42 -0.54
CA SER A 343 -1.22 -15.36 0.16
C SER A 343 -0.10 -15.57 -0.85
N TYR A 344 0.88 -14.66 -0.82
CA TYR A 344 2.06 -14.69 -1.65
C TYR A 344 3.30 -14.54 -0.75
N THR A 345 4.17 -15.53 -0.73
CA THR A 345 5.40 -15.51 0.06
C THR A 345 6.60 -16.01 -0.74
N ILE A 346 7.78 -15.53 -0.34
CA ILE A 346 9.06 -15.99 -0.89
C ILE A 346 9.68 -16.96 0.11
N GLY A 347 10.12 -18.13 -0.36
CA GLY A 347 10.76 -19.12 0.49
C GLY A 347 12.01 -18.56 1.18
N GLU A 348 12.31 -19.04 2.39
CA GLU A 348 13.35 -18.44 3.26
C GLU A 348 14.74 -18.35 2.63
N ASN A 349 15.07 -19.33 1.78
CA ASN A 349 16.33 -19.43 1.05
C ASN A 349 16.31 -18.75 -0.34
N LEU A 350 15.24 -18.03 -0.69
CA LEU A 350 15.01 -17.38 -1.98
C LEU A 350 14.98 -18.34 -3.18
N GLU A 351 14.73 -19.63 -2.94
CA GLU A 351 14.71 -20.68 -3.97
C GLU A 351 13.29 -21.14 -4.34
N SER A 352 12.25 -20.54 -3.75
CA SER A 352 10.86 -20.79 -4.14
C SER A 352 9.95 -19.57 -3.95
N ILE A 353 8.82 -19.58 -4.66
CA ILE A 353 7.68 -18.68 -4.48
C ILE A 353 6.48 -19.54 -4.09
N ILE A 354 5.81 -19.21 -3.00
CA ILE A 354 4.59 -19.90 -2.57
C ILE A 354 3.43 -18.96 -2.83
N PHE A 355 2.48 -19.42 -3.64
CA PHE A 355 1.27 -18.65 -3.96
C PHE A 355 0.03 -19.50 -3.70
N LYS A 356 -0.91 -18.89 -3.00
CA LYS A 356 -2.19 -19.50 -2.65
C LYS A 356 -3.31 -18.51 -2.86
N ILE A 357 -4.42 -18.94 -3.44
CA ILE A 357 -5.58 -18.10 -3.69
C ILE A 357 -6.85 -18.92 -3.58
N LYS A 358 -7.90 -18.33 -3.01
CA LYS A 358 -9.25 -18.88 -2.99
C LYS A 358 -10.10 -18.12 -4.00
N LYS A 359 -10.58 -18.80 -5.05
CA LYS A 359 -11.38 -18.20 -6.14
C LYS A 359 -12.83 -18.65 -6.12
#